data_AF-A0A965AZ09-F1
#
_entry.id   AF-A0A965AZ09-F1
#
_cell.length_a   1.000
_cell.length_b   1.000
_cell.length_c   1.000
_cell.angle_alpha   90.00
_cell.angle_beta   90.00
_cell.angle_gamma   90.00
#
_symmetry.space_group_name_H-M   'P 1'
#
loop_
_entity.id
_entity.type
_entity.pdbx_description
1 polymer ?
#
loop_
_entity_poly.entity_id
_entity_poly.type
_entity_poly.pdbx_seq_one_letter_code
_entity_poly.pdbx_strand_id
1 'polypeptide(L)'
;MENEPADLTLDFSLERARALTPDLESEAYLLEISWLYDRIVRAGSLTPVLDLSLELVQPFDFVADCVSSAMHHRYLKSPARGSNGGEISQLALRKLKLLGKHRV
;
A
#
# COMPACT_ATOMS: atom_id res chain seq x y z
N MET A 1 -18.49 -19.58 -3.43
CA MET A 1 -17.84 -18.26 -3.23
C MET A 1 -16.46 -18.42 -3.85
N GLU A 2 -16.34 -18.06 -5.12
CA GLU A 2 -15.10 -18.25 -5.88
C GLU A 2 -14.04 -17.29 -5.35
N ASN A 3 -12.90 -17.81 -4.91
CA ASN A 3 -11.74 -16.99 -4.59
C ASN A 3 -11.24 -16.39 -5.90
N GLU A 4 -11.40 -15.09 -6.08
CA GLU A 4 -10.66 -14.35 -7.10
C GLU A 4 -9.16 -14.61 -6.87
N PRO A 5 -8.38 -14.91 -7.91
CA PRO A 5 -6.94 -15.13 -7.74
C PRO A 5 -6.31 -13.87 -7.15
N ALA A 6 -5.53 -14.04 -6.09
CA ALA A 6 -4.88 -12.94 -5.36
C ALA A 6 -4.08 -12.00 -6.28
N ASP A 7 -3.64 -12.50 -7.43
CA ASP A 7 -2.94 -11.76 -8.48
C ASP A 7 -3.76 -10.58 -9.04
N LEU A 8 -5.03 -10.83 -9.42
CA LEU A 8 -5.88 -9.79 -10.04
C LEU A 8 -6.12 -8.60 -9.11
N THR A 9 -6.28 -8.87 -7.81
CA THR A 9 -6.51 -7.81 -6.82
C THR A 9 -5.28 -6.91 -6.62
N LEU A 10 -4.07 -7.40 -6.92
CA LEU A 10 -2.85 -6.59 -6.85
C LEU A 10 -2.77 -5.69 -8.07
N ASP A 11 -2.97 -6.25 -9.26
CA ASP A 11 -2.95 -5.54 -10.54
C ASP A 11 -3.95 -4.39 -10.55
N PHE A 12 -5.20 -4.63 -10.13
CA PHE A 12 -6.20 -3.56 -10.03
C PHE A 12 -5.79 -2.45 -9.06
N SER A 13 -5.07 -2.77 -7.99
CA SER A 13 -4.62 -1.78 -7.01
C SER A 13 -3.43 -0.97 -7.53
N LEU A 14 -2.51 -1.61 -8.25
CA LEU A 14 -1.42 -0.94 -8.94
C LEU A 14 -1.93 0.01 -10.02
N GLU A 15 -2.88 -0.45 -10.84
CA GLU A 15 -3.53 0.39 -11.85
C GLU A 15 -4.23 1.61 -11.24
N ARG A 16 -4.99 1.41 -10.14
CA ARG A 16 -5.63 2.53 -9.44
C ARG A 16 -4.61 3.51 -8.87
N ALA A 17 -3.55 3.03 -8.22
CA ALA A 17 -2.50 3.88 -7.69
C ALA A 17 -1.82 4.70 -8.80
N ARG A 18 -1.53 4.08 -9.95
CA ARG A 18 -0.94 4.74 -11.13
C ARG A 18 -1.89 5.74 -11.80
N ALA A 19 -3.20 5.55 -11.70
CA ALA A 19 -4.20 6.48 -12.24
C ALA A 19 -4.41 7.71 -11.34
N LEU A 20 -4.00 7.67 -10.08
CA LEU A 20 -4.00 8.82 -9.18
C LEU A 20 -2.81 9.74 -9.48
N THR A 21 -2.95 11.03 -9.19
CA THR A 21 -1.80 11.93 -9.14
C THR A 21 -0.95 11.56 -7.92
N PRO A 22 0.34 11.22 -8.09
CA PRO A 22 1.23 10.92 -6.98
C PRO A 22 1.37 12.14 -6.07
N ASP A 23 1.04 11.98 -4.80
CA ASP A 23 1.06 13.06 -3.81
C ASP A 23 1.19 12.48 -2.39
N LEU A 24 2.15 13.02 -1.64
CA LEU A 24 2.48 12.61 -0.27
C LEU A 24 1.47 13.08 0.79
N GLU A 25 0.56 13.99 0.42
CA GLU A 25 -0.53 14.49 1.27
C GLU A 25 -1.91 13.95 0.84
N SER A 26 -2.01 13.33 -0.34
CA SER A 26 -3.27 12.81 -0.86
C SER A 26 -3.69 11.55 -0.11
N GLU A 27 -4.76 11.66 0.69
CA GLU A 27 -5.32 10.50 1.41
C GLU A 27 -5.62 9.33 0.47
N ALA A 28 -6.18 9.59 -0.72
CA ALA A 28 -6.50 8.54 -1.68
C ALA A 28 -5.25 7.81 -2.17
N TYR A 29 -4.16 8.54 -2.42
CA TYR A 29 -2.90 7.95 -2.85
C TYR A 29 -2.25 7.16 -1.72
N LEU A 30 -2.13 7.77 -0.53
CA LEU A 30 -1.54 7.13 0.65
C LEU A 30 -2.27 5.85 1.07
N LEU A 31 -3.60 5.78 0.89
CA LEU A 31 -4.37 4.57 1.15
C LEU A 31 -4.03 3.43 0.17
N GLU A 32 -3.90 3.71 -1.12
CA GLU A 32 -3.49 2.71 -2.12
C GLU A 32 -2.04 2.27 -1.88
N ILE A 33 -1.14 3.22 -1.57
CA ILE A 33 0.25 2.93 -1.15
C ILE A 33 0.27 2.01 0.07
N SER A 34 -0.54 2.29 1.09
CA SER A 34 -0.60 1.47 2.31
C SER A 34 -1.03 0.03 2.02
N TRP A 35 -1.98 -0.14 1.10
CA TRP A 35 -2.47 -1.46 0.70
C TRP A 35 -1.43 -2.24 -0.09
N LEU A 36 -0.82 -1.63 -1.10
CA LEU A 36 0.23 -2.26 -1.91
C LEU A 36 1.45 -2.62 -1.06
N TYR A 37 1.88 -1.71 -0.20
CA TYR A 37 2.99 -1.93 0.72
C TYR A 37 2.76 -3.12 1.64
N ASP A 38 1.60 -3.20 2.31
CA ASP A 38 1.26 -4.33 3.20
C ASP A 38 1.27 -5.66 2.44
N ARG A 39 0.82 -5.68 1.19
CA ARG A 39 0.87 -6.89 0.36
C ARG A 39 2.28 -7.33 0.00
N ILE A 40 3.15 -6.40 -0.37
CA ILE A 40 4.57 -6.69 -0.65
C ILE A 40 5.26 -7.23 0.60
N VAL A 41 4.99 -6.64 1.77
CA VAL A 41 5.49 -7.14 3.07
C VAL A 41 4.97 -8.55 3.34
N ARG A 42 3.67 -8.81 3.16
CA ARG A 42 3.07 -10.15 3.35
C ARG A 42 3.58 -11.18 2.36
N ALA A 43 4.00 -10.78 1.16
CA ALA A 43 4.65 -11.63 0.19
C ALA A 43 6.09 -12.04 0.59
N GLY A 44 6.61 -11.48 1.69
CA GLY A 44 7.93 -11.83 2.23
C GLY A 44 9.08 -11.00 1.67
N SER A 45 8.78 -9.85 1.06
CA SER A 45 9.82 -8.93 0.59
C SER A 45 10.79 -8.55 1.72
N LEU A 46 12.09 -8.49 1.38
CA LEU A 46 13.14 -7.98 2.27
C LEU A 46 13.33 -6.46 2.12
N THR A 47 12.85 -5.89 1.00
CA THR A 47 13.06 -4.49 0.61
C THR A 47 11.74 -3.87 0.12
N PRO A 48 10.67 -3.85 0.95
CA PRO A 48 9.31 -3.58 0.48
C PRO A 48 9.13 -2.19 -0.13
N VAL A 49 9.89 -1.18 0.31
CA VAL A 49 9.85 0.17 -0.28
C VAL A 49 10.46 0.18 -1.69
N LEU A 50 11.56 -0.55 -1.90
CA LEU A 50 12.21 -0.65 -3.22
C LEU A 50 11.33 -1.44 -4.19
N ASP A 51 10.78 -2.55 -3.74
CA ASP A 51 9.91 -3.37 -4.58
C ASP A 51 8.67 -2.57 -4.98
N LEU A 52 8.08 -1.82 -4.03
CA LEU A 52 6.94 -0.95 -4.31
C LEU A 52 7.29 0.18 -5.29
N SER A 53 8.49 0.76 -5.20
CA SER A 53 8.90 1.84 -6.10
C SER A 53 9.07 1.34 -7.54
N LEU A 54 9.60 0.13 -7.72
CA LEU A 54 9.68 -0.53 -9.01
C LEU A 54 8.28 -0.82 -9.57
N GLU A 55 7.39 -1.37 -8.77
CA GLU A 55 6.00 -1.65 -9.16
C GLU A 55 5.23 -0.38 -9.52
N LEU A 56 5.44 0.73 -8.82
CA LEU A 56 4.76 1.99 -9.13
C LEU A 56 5.41 2.79 -10.25
N VAL A 57 6.64 2.42 -10.65
CA VAL A 57 7.49 3.22 -11.54
C VAL A 57 7.66 4.64 -10.98
N GLN A 58 7.96 4.71 -9.67
CA GLN A 58 8.16 5.95 -8.94
C GLN A 58 9.56 6.00 -8.31
N PRO A 59 10.11 7.20 -8.03
CA PRO A 59 11.38 7.33 -7.34
C PRO A 59 11.34 6.67 -5.94
N PHE A 60 12.41 5.99 -5.57
CA PHE A 60 12.53 5.32 -4.26
C PHE A 60 12.27 6.29 -3.09
N ASP A 61 12.92 7.46 -3.10
CA ASP A 61 12.80 8.45 -2.03
C ASP A 61 11.35 8.94 -1.88
N PHE A 62 10.66 9.16 -3.00
CA PHE A 62 9.25 9.56 -2.99
C PHE A 62 8.35 8.48 -2.39
N VAL A 63 8.57 7.21 -2.73
CA VAL A 63 7.79 6.10 -2.15
C VAL A 63 8.12 5.92 -0.67
N ALA A 64 9.38 6.10 -0.27
CA ALA A 64 9.79 6.10 1.14
C ALA A 64 9.06 7.21 1.93
N ASP A 65 8.97 8.41 1.37
CA ASP A 65 8.23 9.54 1.95
C ASP A 65 6.72 9.24 2.03
N CYS A 66 6.13 8.62 1.01
CA CYS A 66 4.73 8.20 1.04
C CYS A 66 4.46 7.14 2.12
N VAL A 67 5.36 6.17 2.28
CA VAL A 67 5.25 5.15 3.34
C VAL A 67 5.40 5.80 4.72
N SER A 68 6.33 6.74 4.88
CA SER A 68 6.51 7.52 6.11
C SER A 68 5.26 8.35 6.44
N SER A 69 4.70 9.04 5.45
CA SER A 69 3.45 9.79 5.56
C SER A 69 2.27 8.87 5.94
N ALA A 70 2.15 7.71 5.30
CA ALA A 70 1.15 6.70 5.64
C ALA A 70 1.28 6.18 7.08
N MET A 71 2.50 6.06 7.62
CA MET A 71 2.72 5.74 9.04
C MET A 71 2.33 6.92 9.94
N HIS A 72 2.68 8.15 9.57
CA HIS A 72 2.30 9.37 10.29
C HIS A 72 0.77 9.49 10.42
N HIS A 73 0.04 9.23 9.33
CA HIS A 73 -1.42 9.22 9.28
C HIS A 73 -2.07 7.96 9.86
N ARG A 74 -1.28 7.01 10.37
CA ARG A 74 -1.74 5.72 10.95
C ARG A 74 -2.47 4.82 9.96
N TYR A 75 -2.23 4.98 8.67
CA TYR A 75 -2.67 4.03 7.64
C TYR A 75 -1.80 2.77 7.63
N LEU A 76 -0.50 2.94 7.92
CA LEU A 76 0.43 1.87 8.24
C LEU A 76 0.78 1.88 9.72
N LYS A 77 0.93 0.70 10.30
CA LYS A 77 1.55 0.50 11.60
C LYS A 77 3.06 0.45 11.45
N SER A 78 3.79 0.93 12.45
CA SER A 78 5.24 0.75 12.50
C SER A 78 5.62 -0.74 12.42
N PRO A 79 6.74 -1.09 11.76
CA PRO A 79 7.20 -2.47 11.67
C PRO A 79 7.36 -3.10 13.05
N ALA A 80 6.83 -4.31 13.23
CA ALA A 80 7.12 -5.10 14.42
C ALA A 80 8.59 -5.53 14.43
N ARG A 81 9.14 -5.81 15.62
CA ARG A 81 10.51 -6.31 15.75
C ARG A 81 10.66 -7.61 14.96
N GLY A 82 11.60 -7.63 14.00
CA GLY A 82 11.84 -8.78 13.12
C GLY A 82 10.96 -8.83 11.86
N SER A 83 10.10 -7.83 11.63
CA SER A 83 9.41 -7.65 10.36
C SER A 83 10.26 -6.83 9.38
N ASN A 84 10.13 -7.14 8.09
CA ASN A 84 10.74 -6.34 7.02
C ASN A 84 9.92 -5.08 6.67
N GLY A 85 8.73 -4.91 7.27
CA GLY A 85 7.90 -3.74 7.03
C GLY A 85 6.72 -3.58 7.99
N GLY A 86 5.99 -2.48 7.82
CA GLY A 86 4.75 -2.18 8.53
C GLY A 86 3.54 -2.92 7.95
N GLU A 87 2.47 -2.97 8.74
CA GLU A 87 1.19 -3.58 8.35
C GLU A 87 0.13 -2.51 8.13
N ILE A 88 -0.79 -2.75 7.19
CA ILE A 88 -1.94 -1.86 7.02
C ILE A 88 -2.84 -1.86 8.27
N SER A 89 -3.34 -0.68 8.63
CA SER A 89 -4.23 -0.51 9.76
C SER A 89 -5.68 -0.82 9.42
N GLN A 90 -6.46 -1.20 10.43
CA GLN A 90 -7.91 -1.40 10.29
C GLN A 90 -8.63 -0.10 9.88
N LEU A 91 -8.07 1.07 10.22
CA LEU A 91 -8.57 2.37 9.78
C LEU A 91 -8.45 2.52 8.26
N ALA A 92 -7.27 2.24 7.71
CA ALA A 92 -7.03 2.32 6.26
C ALA A 92 -7.90 1.33 5.50
N LEU A 93 -8.02 0.08 5.98
CA LEU A 93 -8.89 -0.93 5.37
C LEU A 93 -10.36 -0.48 5.30
N ARG A 94 -10.86 0.13 6.37
CA ARG A 94 -12.23 0.67 6.38
C ARG A 94 -12.40 1.82 5.39
N LYS A 95 -11.41 2.72 5.29
CA LYS A 95 -11.42 3.83 4.33
C LYS A 95 -11.40 3.33 2.89
N LEU A 96 -10.53 2.37 2.57
CA LEU A 96 -10.48 1.71 1.26
C LEU A 96 -11.80 1.03 0.87
N LYS A 97 -12.47 0.38 1.84
CA LYS A 97 -13.77 -0.23 1.65
C LYS A 97 -14.87 0.81 1.37
N LEU A 98 -14.87 1.94 2.08
CA LEU A 98 -15.83 3.03 1.88
C LEU A 98 -15.67 3.73 0.53
N LEU A 99 -14.44 3.79 0.01
CA LEU A 99 -14.17 4.29 -1.34
C LEU A 99 -14.65 3.34 -2.45
N GLY A 100 -15.19 2.16 -2.10
CA GLY A 100 -15.66 1.16 -3.04
C GLY A 100 -14.53 0.37 -3.73
N LYS A 101 -13.29 0.45 -3.22
CA LYS A 101 -12.09 0.03 -3.96
C LYS A 101 -11.52 -1.34 -3.56
N HIS A 102 -11.89 -1.88 -2.39
CA HIS A 102 -11.45 -3.21 -1.95
C HIS A 102 -12.53 -3.94 -1.17
N ARG A 103 -12.83 -5.18 -1.55
CA ARG A 103 -13.56 -6.14 -0.70
C ARG A 103 -12.54 -6.86 0.16
N VAL A 104 -12.65 -6.67 1.48
CA VAL A 104 -11.92 -7.42 2.51
C VAL A 104 -12.42 -8.85 2.56
#